data_AF-A0A1G8APA9-F1
#
_entry.id   AF-A0A1G8APA9-F1
#
_cell.length_a   1.000
_cell.length_b   1.000
_cell.length_c   1.000
_cell.angle_alpha   90.00
_cell.angle_beta   90.00
_cell.angle_gamma   90.00
#
_symmetry.space_group_name_H-M   'P 1'
#
loop_
_entity.id
_entity.type
_entity.pdbx_description
1 polymer ?
#
loop_
_entity_poly.entity_id
_entity_poly.type
_entity_poly.pdbx_seq_one_letter_code
_entity_poly.pdbx_strand_id
1 'polypeptide(L)'
;MRTFPSRVSWVQTAQALWNGLKKNVVGVIHTKQGRKSSTSFLIVDAHSVKKNTDSTHAKGYDAGKKVSGIKRHIAVDTQGLPHAIAVTTAEVTDRKSAFLSPRR
;
A
#
# COMPACT_ATOMS: atom_id res chain seq x y z
N MET A 1 1.95 22.12 -27.38
CA MET A 1 2.52 20.81 -26.97
C MET A 1 2.85 20.90 -25.47
N ARG A 2 2.09 20.25 -24.58
CA ARG A 2 2.27 20.42 -23.12
C ARG A 2 3.20 19.34 -22.57
N THR A 3 4.34 19.74 -22.01
CA THR A 3 5.29 18.85 -21.35
C THR A 3 4.76 18.42 -19.97
N PHE A 4 4.53 17.12 -19.78
CA PHE A 4 4.18 16.56 -18.47
C PHE A 4 5.43 16.48 -17.57
N PRO A 5 5.33 16.79 -16.26
CA PRO A 5 6.48 16.78 -15.35
C PRO A 5 6.95 15.35 -15.05
N SER A 6 8.23 15.09 -15.25
CA SER A 6 8.87 13.76 -15.27
C SER A 6 9.14 13.11 -13.90
N ARG A 7 8.48 13.58 -12.82
CA ARG A 7 8.87 13.23 -11.44
C ARG A 7 7.75 12.80 -10.49
N VAL A 8 6.59 12.45 -11.02
CA VAL A 8 5.47 11.92 -10.24
C VAL A 8 5.15 10.51 -10.74
N SER A 9 5.61 9.48 -10.02
CA SER A 9 5.18 8.13 -10.34
C SER A 9 3.70 7.99 -9.94
N TRP A 10 2.86 7.53 -10.87
CA TRP A 10 1.43 7.31 -10.65
C TRP A 10 1.11 6.40 -9.46
N VAL A 11 2.10 5.62 -9.01
CA VAL A 11 2.05 4.73 -7.84
C VAL A 11 1.99 5.54 -6.53
N GLN A 12 2.70 6.66 -6.42
CA GLN A 12 2.84 7.41 -5.16
C GLN A 12 1.66 8.36 -4.91
N THR A 13 1.14 9.03 -5.94
CA THR A 13 0.07 10.04 -5.79
C THR A 13 -1.28 9.43 -5.46
N ALA A 14 -1.63 8.32 -6.12
CA ALA A 14 -2.85 7.57 -5.83
C ALA A 14 -2.85 7.04 -4.38
N GLN A 15 -1.67 6.64 -3.89
CA GLN A 15 -1.50 6.09 -2.55
C GLN A 15 -1.66 7.14 -1.44
N ALA A 16 -1.18 8.37 -1.63
CA ALA A 16 -1.37 9.45 -0.65
C ALA A 16 -2.85 9.80 -0.46
N LEU A 17 -3.58 10.00 -1.57
CA LEU A 17 -5.02 10.29 -1.56
C LEU A 17 -5.85 9.15 -0.94
N TRP A 18 -5.52 7.91 -1.28
CA TRP A 18 -6.17 6.71 -0.74
C TRP A 18 -5.94 6.55 0.77
N ASN A 19 -4.75 6.90 1.29
CA ASN A 19 -4.43 6.78 2.71
C ASN A 19 -5.11 7.86 3.57
N GLY A 20 -5.34 9.06 3.04
CA GLY A 20 -6.10 10.11 3.74
C GLY A 20 -7.58 9.75 3.94
N LEU A 21 -8.23 9.22 2.89
CA LEU A 21 -9.67 8.91 2.91
C LEU A 21 -10.04 7.84 3.95
N LYS A 22 -9.17 6.83 4.15
CA LYS A 22 -9.45 5.67 5.02
C LYS A 22 -9.39 5.97 6.52
N LYS A 23 -8.49 6.84 7.00
CA LYS A 23 -8.37 7.14 8.45
C LYS A 23 -9.71 7.63 9.04
N ASN A 24 -10.44 8.46 8.31
CA ASN A 24 -11.76 8.97 8.73
C ASN A 24 -12.86 7.90 8.66
N VAL A 25 -12.94 7.13 7.56
CA VAL A 25 -13.99 6.11 7.38
C VAL A 25 -13.88 4.99 8.41
N VAL A 26 -12.67 4.48 8.66
CA VAL A 26 -12.45 3.41 9.66
C VAL A 26 -12.80 3.90 11.07
N GLY A 27 -12.35 5.10 11.45
CA GLY A 27 -12.66 5.66 12.78
C GLY A 27 -14.17 5.85 13.01
N VAL A 28 -14.93 6.22 11.97
CA VAL A 28 -16.39 6.29 12.02
C VAL A 28 -17.02 4.90 12.16
N ILE A 29 -16.54 3.89 11.44
CA ILE A 29 -17.04 2.51 11.56
C ILE A 29 -16.77 1.95 12.97
N HIS A 30 -15.57 2.14 13.51
CA HIS A 30 -15.24 1.71 14.88
C HIS A 30 -16.11 2.40 15.94
N THR A 31 -16.33 3.72 15.80
CA THR A 31 -17.22 4.47 16.71
C THR A 31 -18.66 3.95 16.63
N LYS A 32 -19.18 3.66 15.42
CA LYS A 32 -20.51 3.04 15.23
C LYS A 32 -20.62 1.63 15.83
N GLN A 33 -19.49 0.92 15.98
CA GLN A 33 -19.40 -0.39 16.64
C GLN A 33 -19.12 -0.28 18.16
N GLY A 34 -19.17 0.92 18.75
CA GLY A 34 -18.89 1.14 20.18
C GLY A 34 -17.42 0.96 20.57
N ARG A 35 -16.48 0.99 19.61
CA ARG A 35 -15.04 0.83 19.83
C ARG A 35 -14.34 2.20 19.82
N LYS A 36 -13.11 2.25 20.34
CA LYS A 36 -12.23 3.42 20.14
C LYS A 36 -12.02 3.65 18.64
N SER A 37 -12.09 4.91 18.20
CA SER A 37 -11.82 5.34 16.82
C SER A 37 -10.40 5.06 16.34
N SER A 38 -9.47 4.81 17.28
CA SER A 38 -8.09 4.40 16.99
C SER A 38 -7.92 2.89 17.10
N THR A 39 -7.57 2.27 15.97
CA THR A 39 -7.13 0.88 15.89
C THR A 39 -5.90 0.63 16.76
N SER A 40 -5.84 -0.49 17.48
CA SER A 40 -4.66 -0.89 18.28
C SER A 40 -3.65 -1.74 17.48
N PHE A 41 -4.13 -2.69 16.66
CA PHE A 41 -3.30 -3.66 15.94
C PHE A 41 -3.57 -3.65 14.43
N LEU A 42 -2.57 -3.96 13.61
CA LEU A 42 -2.71 -4.10 12.16
C LEU A 42 -2.03 -5.38 11.69
N ILE A 43 -2.71 -6.12 10.81
CA ILE A 43 -2.18 -7.26 10.07
C ILE A 43 -1.68 -6.71 8.73
N VAL A 44 -0.45 -7.05 8.36
CA VAL A 44 0.15 -6.68 7.07
C VAL A 44 0.41 -7.94 6.26
N ASP A 45 -0.11 -7.99 5.04
CA ASP A 45 0.23 -9.01 4.04
C ASP A 45 0.79 -8.36 2.77
N ALA A 46 1.61 -9.12 2.03
CA ALA A 46 2.27 -8.64 0.83
C ALA A 46 2.26 -9.67 -0.31
N HIS A 47 1.66 -9.29 -1.44
CA HIS A 47 1.52 -10.15 -2.61
C HIS A 47 2.34 -9.64 -3.81
N SER A 48 3.28 -10.47 -4.26
CA SER A 48 4.15 -10.22 -5.42
C SER A 48 3.46 -10.73 -6.69
N VAL A 49 3.23 -9.85 -7.66
CA VAL A 49 2.56 -10.19 -8.93
C VAL A 49 3.48 -9.95 -10.12
N LYS A 50 3.45 -10.89 -11.07
CA LYS A 50 4.10 -10.71 -12.37
C LYS A 50 3.38 -9.60 -13.11
N LYS A 51 4.10 -8.54 -13.51
CA LYS A 51 3.52 -7.39 -14.21
C LYS A 51 3.70 -7.56 -15.72
N ASN A 52 2.58 -7.74 -16.44
CA ASN A 52 2.56 -8.12 -17.86
C ASN A 52 2.71 -6.94 -18.85
N THR A 53 3.45 -5.90 -18.46
CA THR A 53 3.68 -4.70 -19.31
C THR A 53 5.18 -4.41 -19.33
N ASP A 54 5.83 -4.47 -20.49
CA ASP A 54 7.28 -4.26 -20.62
C ASP A 54 7.73 -2.81 -20.49
N SER A 55 6.80 -1.87 -20.56
CA SER A 55 7.05 -0.42 -20.64
C SER A 55 7.28 0.31 -19.30
N THR A 56 7.75 -0.35 -18.23
CA THR A 56 8.02 0.35 -16.95
C THR A 56 9.33 -0.05 -16.26
N HIS A 57 10.22 0.93 -16.07
CA HIS A 57 11.50 0.87 -15.35
C HIS A 57 11.40 0.43 -13.87
N ALA A 58 10.20 0.36 -13.29
CA ALA A 58 9.96 -0.02 -11.90
C ALA A 58 9.43 -1.46 -11.82
N LYS A 59 10.31 -2.43 -12.11
CA LYS A 59 10.15 -3.86 -11.80
C LYS A 59 11.35 -4.31 -10.98
N GLY A 60 11.16 -5.30 -10.13
CA GLY A 60 12.27 -6.02 -9.49
C GLY A 60 11.87 -7.45 -9.14
N TYR A 61 12.73 -8.18 -8.44
CA TYR A 61 12.61 -9.64 -8.29
C TYR A 61 12.42 -10.06 -6.85
N ASP A 62 11.32 -10.78 -6.59
CA ASP A 62 11.09 -11.48 -5.32
C ASP A 62 11.73 -12.87 -5.40
N ALA A 63 12.87 -13.07 -4.76
CA ALA A 63 13.58 -14.35 -4.77
C ALA A 63 12.84 -15.46 -4.00
N GLY A 64 12.02 -15.11 -3.00
CA GLY A 64 11.22 -16.07 -2.23
C GLY A 64 10.04 -16.62 -3.03
N LYS A 65 9.37 -15.76 -3.79
CA LYS A 65 8.24 -16.14 -4.67
C LYS A 65 8.67 -16.46 -6.11
N LYS A 66 9.94 -16.21 -6.46
CA LYS A 66 10.53 -16.31 -7.82
C LYS A 66 9.80 -15.47 -8.89
N VAL A 67 9.23 -14.34 -8.48
CA VAL A 67 8.42 -13.45 -9.34
C VAL A 67 9.16 -12.16 -9.67
N SER A 68 9.28 -11.84 -10.97
CA SER A 68 9.68 -10.51 -11.45
C SER A 68 8.45 -9.63 -11.67
N GLY A 69 8.42 -8.46 -11.04
CA GLY A 69 7.29 -7.52 -11.14
C GLY A 69 7.22 -6.52 -10.00
N ILE A 70 6.03 -6.41 -9.40
CA ILE A 70 5.71 -5.49 -8.30
C ILE A 70 5.12 -6.26 -7.12
N LYS A 71 5.25 -5.70 -5.91
CA LYS A 71 4.66 -6.24 -4.68
C LYS A 71 3.66 -5.23 -4.10
N ARG A 72 2.47 -5.69 -3.76
CA ARG A 72 1.43 -4.88 -3.12
C ARG A 72 1.35 -5.28 -1.65
N HIS A 73 1.42 -4.30 -0.75
CA HIS A 73 1.37 -4.49 0.69
C HIS A 73 0.06 -3.88 1.22
N ILE A 74 -0.74 -4.68 1.91
CA ILE A 74 -2.03 -4.28 2.45
C ILE A 74 -1.95 -4.36 3.98
N ALA A 75 -2.26 -3.26 4.66
CA ALA A 75 -2.50 -3.27 6.10
C ALA A 75 -4.00 -3.24 6.38
N VAL A 76 -4.51 -4.18 7.17
CA VAL A 76 -5.90 -4.27 7.65
C VAL A 76 -5.93 -4.32 9.18
N ASP A 77 -7.06 -4.00 9.80
CA ASP A 77 -7.28 -4.29 11.23
C ASP A 77 -7.86 -5.69 11.48
N THR A 78 -8.16 -5.98 12.75
CA THR A 78 -8.79 -7.22 13.21
C THR A 78 -10.26 -7.38 12.77
N GLN A 79 -10.82 -6.42 12.03
CA GLN A 79 -12.17 -6.47 11.43
C GLN A 79 -12.09 -6.47 9.89
N GLY A 80 -10.89 -6.59 9.32
CA GLY A 80 -10.66 -6.58 7.87
C GLY A 80 -10.72 -5.20 7.22
N LEU A 81 -10.84 -4.11 8.00
CA LEU A 81 -10.94 -2.77 7.45
C LEU A 81 -9.58 -2.29 6.94
N PRO A 82 -9.45 -1.90 5.67
CA PRO A 82 -8.18 -1.51 5.08
C PRO A 82 -7.69 -0.18 5.66
N HIS A 83 -6.41 -0.14 6.02
CA HIS A 83 -5.72 1.04 6.53
C HIS A 83 -4.71 1.57 5.50
N ALA A 84 -3.78 0.74 5.01
CA ALA A 84 -2.72 1.17 4.09
C ALA A 84 -2.70 0.34 2.78
N ILE A 85 -2.84 1.08 1.67
CA ILE A 85 -2.74 0.72 0.23
C ILE A 85 -1.34 0.85 -0.38
N ALA A 86 -0.34 0.01 -0.06
CA ALA A 86 1.03 0.18 -0.56
C ALA A 86 1.39 -0.64 -1.82
N VAL A 87 2.18 -0.08 -2.74
CA VAL A 87 2.75 -0.78 -3.92
C VAL A 87 4.23 -0.43 -4.11
N THR A 88 5.08 -1.44 -4.26
CA THR A 88 6.53 -1.33 -4.46
C THR A 88 7.01 -2.23 -5.59
N THR A 89 8.29 -2.13 -5.96
CA THR A 89 9.01 -3.18 -6.68
C THR A 89 9.09 -4.47 -5.83
N ALA A 90 9.26 -5.64 -6.46
CA ALA A 90 8.99 -6.93 -5.80
C ALA A 90 10.06 -7.39 -4.78
N GLU A 91 11.29 -6.89 -4.89
CA GLU A 91 12.41 -7.13 -3.98
C GLU A 91 12.25 -6.44 -2.62
N VAL A 92 11.35 -5.45 -2.50
CA VAL A 92 11.11 -4.76 -1.22
C VAL A 92 10.49 -5.73 -0.23
N THR A 93 11.08 -5.80 0.96
CA THR A 93 10.60 -6.63 2.06
C THR A 93 9.50 -5.94 2.85
N ASP A 94 8.61 -6.72 3.44
CA ASP A 94 7.41 -6.23 4.11
C ASP A 94 7.75 -5.39 5.35
N ARG A 95 8.89 -5.70 5.99
CA ARG A 95 9.49 -4.85 7.04
C ARG A 95 9.87 -3.46 6.51
N LYS A 96 10.41 -3.34 5.29
CA LYS A 96 10.74 -2.05 4.68
C LYS A 96 9.48 -1.29 4.23
N SER A 97 8.47 -1.99 3.71
CA SER A 97 7.21 -1.35 3.31
C SER A 97 6.36 -0.88 4.49
N ALA A 98 6.46 -1.51 5.66
CA ALA A 98 5.83 -1.03 6.90
C ALA A 98 6.28 0.40 7.27
N PHE A 99 7.54 0.78 7.00
CA PHE A 99 8.02 2.16 7.18
C PHE A 99 7.51 3.15 6.13
N LEU A 100 6.98 2.68 5.00
CA LEU A 100 6.28 3.51 4.00
C LEU A 100 4.80 3.75 4.37
N SER A 101 4.27 3.04 5.38
CA SER A 101 2.98 3.39 5.97
C SER A 101 3.13 4.66 6.81
N PRO A 102 2.18 5.62 6.72
CA PRO A 102 2.13 6.73 7.67
C PRO A 102 2.12 6.19 9.10
N ARG A 103 2.93 6.79 9.98
CA ARG A 103 2.82 6.55 11.43
C ARG A 103 1.42 7.00 11.89
N ARG A 104 0.94 6.38 12.97
CA ARG A 104 -0.40 6.67 13.50
C ARG A 104 -0.53 8.14 13.87
#